data_AF-A0A2G6DPU7-F1
#
_entry.id   AF-A0A2G6DPU7-F1
#
_cell.length_a   1.000
_cell.length_b   1.000
_cell.length_c   1.000
_cell.angle_alpha   90.00
_cell.angle_beta   90.00
_cell.angle_gamma   90.00
#
_symmetry.space_group_name_H-M   'P 1'
#
loop_
_entity.id
_entity.type
_entity.pdbx_description
1 polymer ?
#
loop_
_entity_poly.entity_id
_entity_poly.type
_entity_poly.pdbx_seq_one_letter_code
_entity_poly.pdbx_strand_id
1 'polypeptide(L)'
;MTQKDNYNEKKEKSFDEYYKKAMHTIEDEHKRMDIVCDKLLQKYENYDQTRAFIEYLRSIESVFMNAENGKWSVEKTQDEMIKAEIYLISHETGIDEKVFMEIYEEFQKVNNDVKKTQEIAEQLIERYSNIKDCIECDDCKKFIVYVRDALLVFSQSIAGSEQFDEIKEVREELIRKRMQIFAQDNRPPLEILEDIYKEFLQEVHN
;
A
#
# COMPACT_ATOMS: atom_id res chain seq x y z
N MET A 1 5.01 21.70 51.94
CA MET A 1 4.92 21.43 50.50
C MET A 1 4.42 22.68 49.82
N THR A 2 5.30 23.30 49.05
CA THR A 2 5.17 24.66 48.52
C THR A 2 4.57 24.63 47.12
N GLN A 3 3.85 25.67 46.69
CA GLN A 3 3.28 25.80 45.34
C GLN A 3 4.30 25.60 44.19
N LYS A 4 5.60 25.75 44.45
CA LYS A 4 6.70 25.41 43.54
C LYS A 4 6.80 23.92 43.22
N ASP A 5 6.52 23.05 44.18
CA ASP A 5 6.65 21.59 44.03
C ASP A 5 5.55 21.06 43.08
N ASN A 6 4.33 21.61 43.18
CA ASN A 6 3.21 21.30 42.29
C ASN A 6 3.36 21.85 40.85
N TYR A 7 4.11 22.94 40.68
CA TYR A 7 4.36 23.53 39.35
C TYR A 7 5.44 22.77 38.58
N ASN A 8 6.45 22.25 39.29
CA ASN A 8 7.50 21.43 38.69
C ASN A 8 6.99 20.03 38.29
N GLU A 9 6.17 19.37 39.12
CA GLU A 9 5.55 18.08 38.75
C GLU A 9 4.62 18.18 37.54
N LYS A 10 3.87 19.29 37.38
CA LYS A 10 3.03 19.51 36.19
C LYS A 10 3.84 19.78 34.93
N LYS A 11 4.98 20.47 35.05
CA LYS A 11 5.90 20.69 33.92
C LYS A 11 6.61 19.40 33.52
N GLU A 12 7.05 18.58 34.46
CA GLU A 12 7.67 17.27 34.17
C GLU A 12 6.69 16.31 33.51
N LYS A 13 5.43 16.21 33.97
CA LYS A 13 4.40 15.41 33.28
C LYS A 13 4.12 15.90 31.85
N SER A 14 4.07 17.22 31.65
CA SER A 14 3.91 17.82 30.32
C SER A 14 5.11 17.57 29.40
N PHE A 15 6.32 17.44 29.96
CA PHE A 15 7.55 17.21 29.20
C PHE A 15 7.72 15.71 28.88
N ASP A 16 7.37 14.83 29.81
CA ASP A 16 7.33 13.37 29.60
C ASP A 16 6.24 12.95 28.62
N GLU A 17 5.06 13.59 28.66
CA GLU A 17 4.02 13.38 27.64
C GLU A 17 4.46 13.89 26.28
N TYR A 18 5.16 15.04 26.23
CA TYR A 18 5.76 15.55 25.00
C TYR A 18 6.85 14.62 24.47
N TYR A 19 7.71 14.06 25.34
CA TYR A 19 8.74 13.10 24.98
C TYR A 19 8.18 11.75 24.55
N LYS A 20 7.16 11.22 25.25
CA LYS A 20 6.46 9.98 24.85
C LYS A 20 5.75 10.15 23.52
N LYS A 21 5.17 11.33 23.25
CA LYS A 21 4.53 11.66 21.98
C LYS A 21 5.54 11.99 20.87
N ALA A 22 6.73 12.47 21.22
CA ALA A 22 7.84 12.72 20.29
C ALA A 22 8.71 11.49 20.01
N MET A 23 8.63 10.44 20.84
CA MET A 23 9.30 9.15 20.66
C MET A 23 8.49 8.13 19.84
N HIS A 24 7.37 8.52 19.23
CA HIS A 24 6.79 7.72 18.14
C HIS A 24 7.40 8.22 16.84
N THR A 25 8.62 7.77 16.58
CA THR A 25 9.25 8.02 15.29
C THR A 25 8.61 7.10 14.25
N ILE A 26 8.53 7.56 13.01
CA ILE A 26 8.08 6.71 11.90
C ILE A 26 8.91 5.42 11.78
N GLU A 27 10.18 5.46 12.20
CA GLU A 27 11.04 4.27 12.29
C GLU A 27 10.52 3.25 13.31
N ASP A 28 9.97 3.69 14.45
CA ASP A 28 9.40 2.80 15.45
C ASP A 28 8.05 2.23 15.01
N GLU A 29 7.26 3.01 14.25
CA GLU A 29 6.04 2.52 13.58
C GLU A 29 6.37 1.44 12.54
N HIS A 30 7.41 1.65 11.72
CA HIS A 30 7.90 0.64 10.77
C HIS A 30 8.39 -0.63 11.47
N LYS A 31 9.19 -0.51 12.55
CA LYS A 31 9.63 -1.68 13.33
C LYS A 31 8.46 -2.44 13.92
N ARG A 32 7.44 -1.74 14.45
CA ARG A 32 6.22 -2.38 14.94
C ARG A 32 5.53 -3.14 13.81
N MET A 33 5.38 -2.52 12.65
CA MET A 33 4.77 -3.15 11.49
C MET A 33 5.53 -4.40 11.05
N ASP A 34 6.87 -4.39 11.06
CA ASP A 34 7.68 -5.59 10.77
C ASP A 34 7.38 -6.73 11.77
N ILE A 35 7.31 -6.42 13.07
CA ILE A 35 6.95 -7.41 14.10
C ILE A 35 5.56 -7.99 13.85
N VAL A 36 4.58 -7.15 13.48
CA VAL A 36 3.22 -7.61 13.15
C VAL A 36 3.24 -8.52 11.93
N CYS A 37 3.96 -8.15 10.88
CA CYS A 37 4.10 -8.96 9.67
C CYS A 37 4.72 -10.32 9.99
N ASP A 38 5.80 -10.37 10.77
CA ASP A 38 6.44 -11.62 11.17
C ASP A 38 5.49 -12.56 11.93
N LYS A 39 4.66 -12.02 12.84
CA LYS A 39 3.64 -12.80 13.55
C LYS A 39 2.57 -13.33 12.61
N LEU A 40 2.06 -12.48 11.71
CA LEU A 40 1.03 -12.88 10.74
C LEU A 40 1.58 -13.95 9.78
N LEU A 41 2.82 -13.79 9.32
CA LEU A 41 3.49 -14.78 8.47
C LEU A 41 3.60 -16.13 9.16
N GLN A 42 3.98 -16.17 10.45
CA GLN A 42 4.02 -17.41 11.23
C GLN A 42 2.63 -18.02 11.42
N LYS A 43 1.62 -17.19 11.71
CA LYS A 43 0.25 -17.65 11.97
C LYS A 43 -0.44 -18.21 10.72
N TYR A 44 -0.19 -17.59 9.56
CA TYR A 44 -0.84 -17.90 8.29
C TYR A 44 0.07 -18.64 7.29
N GLU A 45 1.18 -19.21 7.75
CA GLU A 45 2.20 -19.88 6.90
C GLU A 45 1.66 -21.04 6.06
N ASN A 46 0.56 -21.67 6.51
CA ASN A 46 -0.01 -22.86 5.87
C ASN A 46 -0.95 -22.55 4.70
N TYR A 47 -1.15 -21.27 4.39
CA TYR A 47 -2.01 -20.83 3.31
C TYR A 47 -1.14 -20.27 2.17
N ASP A 48 -1.40 -20.73 0.95
CA ASP A 48 -0.74 -20.20 -0.24
C ASP A 48 -0.97 -18.69 -0.37
N GLN A 49 0.01 -17.97 -0.92
CA GLN A 49 -0.04 -16.53 -1.22
C GLN A 49 -0.29 -15.56 -0.03
N THR A 50 -0.47 -16.05 1.20
CA THR A 50 -0.63 -15.16 2.37
C THR A 50 0.62 -14.34 2.65
N ARG A 51 1.81 -14.88 2.36
CA ARG A 51 3.07 -14.13 2.41
C ARG A 51 3.03 -12.90 1.51
N ALA A 52 2.73 -13.10 0.23
CA ALA A 52 2.64 -12.01 -0.75
C ALA A 52 1.60 -10.96 -0.32
N PHE A 53 0.45 -11.40 0.20
CA PHE A 53 -0.55 -10.48 0.71
C PHE A 53 -0.08 -9.69 1.95
N ILE A 54 0.59 -10.33 2.91
CA ILE A 54 1.13 -9.64 4.10
C ILE A 54 2.23 -8.65 3.70
N GLU A 55 3.11 -9.03 2.78
CA GLU A 55 4.15 -8.15 2.24
C GLU A 55 3.55 -6.95 1.48
N TYR A 56 2.46 -7.18 0.74
CA TYR A 56 1.66 -6.11 0.15
C TYR A 56 1.07 -5.17 1.20
N LEU A 57 0.40 -5.69 2.24
CA LEU A 57 -0.15 -4.87 3.33
C LEU A 57 0.91 -3.99 3.98
N ARG A 58 2.09 -4.58 4.28
CA ARG A 58 3.23 -3.85 4.83
C ARG A 58 3.68 -2.70 3.92
N SER A 59 3.83 -2.99 2.63
CA SER A 59 4.35 -2.03 1.65
C SER A 59 3.38 -0.86 1.45
N ILE A 60 2.09 -1.16 1.32
CA ILE A 60 1.05 -0.15 1.20
C ILE A 60 0.97 0.70 2.47
N GLU A 61 0.86 0.08 3.64
CA GLU A 61 0.75 0.82 4.90
C GLU A 61 1.98 1.71 5.15
N SER A 62 3.18 1.24 4.78
CA SER A 62 4.40 2.04 4.79
C SER A 62 4.26 3.32 3.96
N VAL A 63 3.73 3.23 2.74
CA VAL A 63 3.50 4.40 1.87
C VAL A 63 2.51 5.37 2.50
N PHE A 64 1.40 4.88 3.06
CA PHE A 64 0.39 5.74 3.70
C PHE A 64 0.90 6.41 4.98
N MET A 65 1.65 5.70 5.84
CA MET A 65 2.32 6.28 7.01
C MET A 65 3.29 7.40 6.62
N ASN A 66 4.11 7.15 5.58
CA ASN A 66 5.03 8.16 5.05
C ASN A 66 4.30 9.35 4.43
N ALA A 67 3.19 9.10 3.75
CA ALA A 67 2.36 10.16 3.17
C ALA A 67 1.73 11.05 4.24
N GLU A 68 1.21 10.47 5.33
CA GLU A 68 0.61 11.21 6.44
C GLU A 68 1.66 12.04 7.20
N ASN A 69 2.75 11.41 7.61
CA ASN A 69 3.82 12.08 8.36
C ASN A 69 4.54 13.13 7.49
N GLY A 70 4.77 12.81 6.22
CA GLY A 70 5.45 13.68 5.27
C GLY A 70 4.56 14.72 4.60
N LYS A 71 3.23 14.70 4.85
CA LYS A 71 2.22 15.54 4.20
C LYS A 71 2.33 15.50 2.67
N TRP A 72 2.42 14.30 2.12
CA TRP A 72 2.54 14.11 0.67
C TRP A 72 1.24 14.50 -0.04
N SER A 73 1.36 14.92 -1.30
CA SER A 73 0.20 15.08 -2.16
C SER A 73 -0.39 13.73 -2.54
N VAL A 74 -1.62 13.74 -3.06
CA VAL A 74 -2.28 12.53 -3.57
C VAL A 74 -1.45 11.92 -4.70
N GLU A 75 -0.95 12.74 -5.63
CA GLU A 75 -0.13 12.29 -6.76
C GLU A 75 1.17 11.64 -6.30
N LYS A 76 1.83 12.22 -5.28
CA LYS A 76 3.04 11.61 -4.72
C LYS A 76 2.74 10.28 -4.02
N THR A 77 1.62 10.20 -3.29
CA THR A 77 1.21 8.97 -2.61
C THR A 77 0.90 7.87 -3.62
N GLN A 78 0.17 8.19 -4.68
CA GLN A 78 -0.13 7.32 -5.82
C GLN A 78 1.15 6.81 -6.49
N ASP A 79 2.11 7.71 -6.76
CA ASP A 79 3.37 7.37 -7.42
C ASP A 79 4.24 6.42 -6.58
N GLU A 80 4.41 6.72 -5.29
CA GLU A 80 5.18 5.88 -4.37
C GLU A 80 4.49 4.52 -4.12
N MET A 81 3.16 4.48 -4.15
CA MET A 81 2.41 3.23 -4.05
C MET A 81 2.60 2.33 -5.29
N ILE A 82 2.62 2.91 -6.50
CA ILE A 82 2.86 2.12 -7.72
C ILE A 82 4.32 1.63 -7.73
N LYS A 83 5.29 2.46 -7.34
CA LYS A 83 6.69 2.05 -7.19
C LYS A 83 6.88 0.93 -6.15
N ALA A 84 6.15 0.99 -5.03
CA ALA A 84 6.13 -0.07 -4.04
C ALA A 84 5.63 -1.40 -4.64
N GLU A 85 4.58 -1.37 -5.47
CA GLU A 85 4.11 -2.57 -6.18
C GLU A 85 5.15 -3.07 -7.19
N ILE A 86 5.82 -2.16 -7.94
CA ILE A 86 6.89 -2.52 -8.90
C ILE A 86 7.98 -3.33 -8.19
N TYR A 87 8.42 -2.88 -7.02
CA TYR A 87 9.40 -3.59 -6.21
C TYR A 87 8.90 -4.98 -5.80
N LEU A 88 7.66 -5.08 -5.29
CA LEU A 88 7.08 -6.35 -4.85
C LEU A 88 6.95 -7.35 -6.00
N ILE A 89 6.33 -6.95 -7.11
CA ILE A 89 6.08 -7.85 -8.24
C ILE A 89 7.38 -8.27 -8.94
N SER A 90 8.37 -7.37 -9.03
CA SER A 90 9.72 -7.71 -9.50
C SER A 90 10.37 -8.78 -8.62
N HIS A 91 10.28 -8.62 -7.30
CA HIS A 91 10.84 -9.60 -6.36
C HIS A 91 10.14 -10.96 -6.44
N GLU A 92 8.82 -10.98 -6.58
CA GLU A 92 8.02 -12.21 -6.66
C GLU A 92 8.22 -12.97 -7.98
N THR A 93 8.30 -12.26 -9.11
CA THR A 93 8.33 -12.85 -10.45
C THR A 93 9.76 -13.05 -10.99
N GLY A 94 10.73 -12.31 -10.45
CA GLY A 94 12.09 -12.24 -10.96
C GLY A 94 12.26 -11.38 -12.22
N ILE A 95 11.19 -10.71 -12.68
CA ILE A 95 11.22 -9.78 -13.81
C ILE A 95 11.88 -8.47 -13.37
N ASP A 96 12.77 -7.90 -14.20
CA ASP A 96 13.46 -6.64 -13.89
C ASP A 96 12.45 -5.49 -13.65
N GLU A 97 12.64 -4.72 -12.56
CA GLU A 97 11.84 -3.54 -12.22
C GLU A 97 11.70 -2.57 -13.40
N LYS A 98 12.71 -2.49 -14.28
CA LYS A 98 12.68 -1.64 -15.48
C LYS A 98 11.50 -1.96 -16.40
N VAL A 99 11.12 -3.22 -16.54
CA VAL A 99 9.98 -3.61 -17.39
C VAL A 99 8.68 -3.02 -16.85
N PHE A 100 8.48 -3.11 -15.53
CA PHE A 100 7.30 -2.54 -14.88
C PHE A 100 7.36 -1.00 -14.83
N MET A 101 8.54 -0.41 -14.68
CA MET A 101 8.74 1.03 -14.79
C MET A 101 8.38 1.54 -16.19
N GLU A 102 8.81 0.86 -17.26
CA GLU A 102 8.43 1.22 -18.64
C GLU A 102 6.92 1.15 -18.86
N ILE A 103 6.24 0.15 -18.29
CA ILE A 103 4.78 0.07 -18.29
C ILE A 103 4.17 1.29 -17.57
N TYR A 104 4.69 1.62 -16.39
CA TYR A 104 4.16 2.72 -15.59
C TYR A 104 4.39 4.09 -16.25
N GLU A 105 5.53 4.30 -16.90
CA GLU A 105 5.83 5.50 -17.69
C GLU A 105 4.80 5.74 -18.81
N GLU A 106 4.25 4.69 -19.43
CA GLU A 106 3.16 4.84 -20.40
C GLU A 106 1.87 5.38 -19.76
N PHE A 107 1.55 4.97 -18.53
CA PHE A 107 0.42 5.53 -17.78
C PHE A 107 0.66 6.98 -17.36
N GLN A 108 1.89 7.35 -16.99
CA GLN A 108 2.20 8.72 -16.59
C GLN A 108 1.95 9.74 -17.73
N LYS A 109 2.04 9.32 -18.99
CA LYS A 109 1.76 10.17 -20.16
C LYS A 109 0.29 10.62 -20.27
N VAL A 110 -0.64 9.91 -19.64
CA VAL A 110 -2.09 10.22 -19.75
C VAL A 110 -2.63 11.11 -18.63
N ASN A 111 -1.78 11.56 -17.71
CA ASN A 111 -2.07 12.56 -16.66
C ASN A 111 -3.39 12.31 -15.89
N ASN A 112 -3.59 11.07 -15.44
CA ASN A 112 -4.75 10.64 -14.62
C ASN A 112 -6.15 10.80 -15.29
N ASP A 113 -6.22 11.02 -16.60
CA ASP A 113 -7.48 11.01 -17.36
C ASP A 113 -8.07 9.59 -17.36
N VAL A 114 -9.28 9.44 -16.79
CA VAL A 114 -9.98 8.15 -16.62
C VAL A 114 -10.12 7.40 -17.94
N LYS A 115 -10.53 8.08 -19.01
CA LYS A 115 -10.77 7.44 -20.30
C LYS A 115 -9.45 7.00 -20.93
N LYS A 116 -8.45 7.88 -20.92
CA LYS A 116 -7.13 7.55 -21.47
C LYS A 116 -6.42 6.46 -20.66
N THR A 117 -6.65 6.41 -19.35
CA THR A 117 -6.13 5.35 -18.46
C THR A 117 -6.68 3.99 -18.85
N GLN A 118 -7.96 3.91 -19.22
CA GLN A 118 -8.55 2.66 -19.73
C GLN A 118 -7.96 2.30 -21.10
N GLU A 119 -7.90 3.27 -22.03
CA GLU A 119 -7.37 3.05 -23.39
C GLU A 119 -5.90 2.59 -23.38
N ILE A 120 -5.03 3.19 -22.55
CA ILE A 120 -3.62 2.79 -22.47
C ILE A 120 -3.47 1.39 -21.85
N ALA A 121 -4.30 1.05 -20.86
CA ALA A 121 -4.29 -0.28 -20.26
C ALA A 121 -4.65 -1.36 -21.29
N GLU A 122 -5.69 -1.13 -22.11
CA GLU A 122 -6.08 -2.04 -23.19
C GLU A 122 -4.97 -2.20 -24.23
N GLN A 123 -4.34 -1.10 -24.66
CA GLN A 123 -3.23 -1.12 -25.62
C GLN A 123 -2.01 -1.90 -25.07
N LEU A 124 -1.68 -1.71 -23.80
CA LEU A 124 -0.59 -2.43 -23.16
C LEU A 124 -0.92 -3.91 -23.02
N ILE A 125 -2.12 -4.26 -22.56
CA ILE A 125 -2.55 -5.66 -22.46
C ILE A 125 -2.48 -6.36 -23.83
N GLU A 126 -2.94 -5.70 -24.90
CA GLU A 126 -2.84 -6.25 -26.25
C GLU A 126 -1.38 -6.43 -26.68
N ARG A 127 -0.53 -5.43 -26.42
CA ARG A 127 0.92 -5.49 -26.72
C ARG A 127 1.56 -6.71 -26.07
N TYR A 128 1.36 -6.89 -24.76
CA TYR A 128 1.92 -8.02 -24.01
C TYR A 128 1.21 -9.35 -24.34
N SER A 129 -0.03 -9.35 -24.82
CA SER A 129 -0.68 -10.59 -25.28
C SER A 129 -0.12 -11.12 -26.60
N ASN A 130 0.44 -10.25 -27.44
CA ASN A 130 0.93 -10.59 -28.77
C ASN A 130 2.39 -11.06 -28.79
N ILE A 131 3.10 -11.01 -27.66
CA ILE A 131 4.48 -11.50 -27.55
C ILE A 131 4.42 -13.02 -27.33
N LYS A 132 4.70 -13.78 -28.38
CA LYS A 132 4.78 -15.26 -28.29
C LYS A 132 5.91 -15.67 -27.35
N ASP A 133 5.63 -16.71 -26.55
CA ASP A 133 6.58 -17.38 -25.65
C ASP A 133 7.18 -16.50 -24.53
N CYS A 134 6.54 -15.38 -24.21
CA CYS A 134 6.98 -14.54 -23.10
C CYS A 134 6.24 -14.90 -21.81
N ILE A 135 6.93 -15.64 -20.95
CA ILE A 135 6.48 -16.00 -19.59
C ILE A 135 6.14 -14.75 -18.77
N GLU A 136 6.83 -13.64 -19.03
CA GLU A 136 6.66 -12.36 -18.34
C GLU A 136 5.30 -11.67 -18.67
N CYS A 137 4.61 -12.11 -19.73
CA CYS A 137 3.41 -11.41 -20.20
C CYS A 137 2.23 -11.51 -19.25
N ASP A 138 2.07 -12.60 -18.51
CA ASP A 138 0.94 -12.75 -17.59
C ASP A 138 1.09 -11.84 -16.36
N ASP A 139 2.28 -11.73 -15.79
CA ASP A 139 2.53 -10.84 -14.66
C ASP A 139 2.58 -9.37 -15.07
N CYS A 140 3.11 -9.05 -16.26
CA CYS A 140 2.97 -7.72 -16.87
C CYS A 140 1.49 -7.34 -17.05
N LYS A 141 0.64 -8.26 -17.52
CA LYS A 141 -0.81 -8.01 -17.67
C LYS A 141 -1.49 -7.78 -16.32
N LYS A 142 -1.16 -8.57 -15.29
CA LYS A 142 -1.64 -8.34 -13.91
C LYS A 142 -1.20 -6.97 -13.39
N PHE A 143 0.04 -6.60 -13.62
CA PHE A 143 0.57 -5.29 -13.23
C PHE A 143 -0.14 -4.13 -13.96
N ILE A 144 -0.38 -4.25 -15.27
CA ILE A 144 -1.13 -3.26 -16.05
C ILE A 144 -2.55 -3.07 -15.49
N VAL A 145 -3.22 -4.18 -15.14
CA VAL A 145 -4.55 -4.14 -14.50
C VAL A 145 -4.49 -3.47 -13.13
N TYR A 146 -3.47 -3.80 -12.33
CA TYR A 146 -3.26 -3.16 -11.02
C TYR A 146 -3.07 -1.65 -11.15
N VAL A 147 -2.15 -1.20 -12.02
CA VAL A 147 -1.89 0.23 -12.23
C VAL A 147 -3.16 0.92 -12.68
N ARG A 148 -3.85 0.41 -13.70
CA ARG A 148 -5.14 0.96 -14.16
C ARG A 148 -6.13 1.13 -13.01
N ASP A 149 -6.37 0.07 -12.25
CA ASP A 149 -7.37 0.08 -11.18
C ASP A 149 -6.98 1.03 -10.05
N ALA A 150 -5.69 1.09 -9.70
CA ALA A 150 -5.17 2.04 -8.74
C ALA A 150 -5.37 3.49 -9.18
N LEU A 151 -4.94 3.84 -10.39
CA LEU A 151 -5.13 5.19 -10.94
C LEU A 151 -6.61 5.59 -10.96
N LEU A 152 -7.52 4.65 -11.28
CA LEU A 152 -8.96 4.91 -11.26
C LEU A 152 -9.50 5.17 -9.85
N VAL A 153 -9.05 4.42 -8.83
CA VAL A 153 -9.44 4.65 -7.43
C VAL A 153 -8.97 6.04 -6.96
N PHE A 154 -7.72 6.40 -7.30
CA PHE A 154 -7.18 7.72 -6.99
C PHE A 154 -7.94 8.84 -7.71
N SER A 155 -8.20 8.71 -9.02
CA SER A 155 -8.95 9.72 -9.80
C SER A 155 -10.39 9.91 -9.32
N GLN A 156 -11.06 8.85 -8.85
CA GLN A 156 -12.40 8.96 -8.26
C GLN A 156 -12.40 9.75 -6.95
N SER A 157 -11.34 9.63 -6.17
CA SER A 157 -11.20 10.32 -4.88
C SER A 157 -10.83 11.79 -5.07
N ILE A 158 -9.93 12.10 -6.02
CA ILE A 158 -9.56 13.49 -6.35
C ILE A 158 -10.74 14.30 -6.92
N ALA A 159 -11.71 13.65 -7.57
CA ALA A 159 -12.90 14.32 -8.09
C ALA A 159 -13.90 14.74 -6.98
N GLY A 160 -13.72 14.26 -5.75
CA GLY A 160 -14.63 14.46 -4.61
C GLY A 160 -14.21 15.55 -3.63
N SER A 161 -12.92 15.67 -3.28
CA SER A 161 -12.43 16.70 -2.36
C SER A 161 -10.91 16.95 -2.42
N GLU A 162 -10.47 18.09 -1.87
CA GLU A 162 -9.05 18.42 -1.65
C GLU A 162 -8.50 17.87 -0.30
N GLN A 163 -9.20 16.96 0.39
CA GLN A 163 -8.88 16.59 1.77
C GLN A 163 -8.30 15.18 1.92
N PHE A 164 -7.29 15.07 2.79
CA PHE A 164 -6.55 13.84 3.11
C PHE A 164 -7.42 12.74 3.73
N ASP A 165 -8.59 13.06 4.28
CA ASP A 165 -9.50 12.05 4.86
C ASP A 165 -10.00 11.03 3.82
N GLU A 166 -10.04 11.38 2.53
CA GLU A 166 -10.39 10.46 1.43
C GLU A 166 -9.25 9.49 1.07
N ILE A 167 -8.00 9.80 1.44
CA ILE A 167 -6.85 8.91 1.21
C ILE A 167 -6.99 7.61 2.03
N LYS A 168 -7.69 7.66 3.18
CA LYS A 168 -8.01 6.44 3.94
C LYS A 168 -8.99 5.53 3.20
N GLU A 169 -9.99 6.12 2.53
CA GLU A 169 -10.95 5.36 1.73
C GLU A 169 -10.27 4.75 0.49
N VAL A 170 -9.35 5.48 -0.14
CA VAL A 170 -8.48 4.96 -1.20
C VAL A 170 -7.71 3.75 -0.72
N ARG A 171 -7.05 3.84 0.44
CA ARG A 171 -6.30 2.73 1.05
C ARG A 171 -7.16 1.49 1.21
N GLU A 172 -8.34 1.63 1.81
CA GLU A 172 -9.27 0.51 2.05
C GLU A 172 -9.76 -0.12 0.73
N GLU A 173 -10.13 0.69 -0.26
CA GLU A 173 -10.62 0.18 -1.53
C GLU A 173 -9.52 -0.55 -2.33
N LEU A 174 -8.29 -0.04 -2.32
CA LEU A 174 -7.14 -0.70 -2.92
C LEU A 174 -6.87 -2.07 -2.28
N ILE A 175 -6.85 -2.12 -0.95
CA ILE A 175 -6.63 -3.35 -0.20
C ILE A 175 -7.76 -4.35 -0.48
N ARG A 176 -9.02 -3.89 -0.53
CA ARG A 176 -10.18 -4.74 -0.89
C ARG A 176 -10.06 -5.32 -2.31
N LYS A 177 -9.71 -4.50 -3.30
CA LYS A 177 -9.47 -4.97 -4.67
C LYS A 177 -8.32 -5.99 -4.71
N ARG A 178 -7.25 -5.74 -3.96
CA ARG A 178 -6.12 -6.66 -3.91
C ARG A 178 -6.45 -7.99 -3.23
N MET A 179 -7.26 -7.98 -2.17
CA MET A 179 -7.79 -9.21 -1.56
C MET A 179 -8.56 -10.06 -2.58
N GLN A 180 -9.38 -9.44 -3.43
CA GLN A 180 -10.12 -10.17 -4.48
C GLN A 180 -9.18 -10.83 -5.50
N ILE A 181 -8.03 -10.22 -5.78
CA ILE A 181 -7.02 -10.78 -6.67
C ILE A 181 -6.32 -11.98 -6.01
N PHE A 182 -5.88 -11.85 -4.76
CA PHE A 182 -5.26 -12.96 -4.02
C PHE A 182 -6.24 -14.10 -3.72
N ALA A 183 -7.53 -13.79 -3.54
CA ALA A 183 -8.57 -14.81 -3.34
C ALA A 183 -8.96 -15.55 -4.63
N GLN A 184 -8.35 -15.24 -5.79
CA GLN A 184 -8.59 -15.98 -7.02
C GLN A 184 -8.29 -17.48 -6.80
N ASP A 185 -9.13 -18.33 -7.37
CA ASP A 185 -9.11 -19.78 -7.17
C ASP A 185 -9.30 -20.26 -5.71
N ASN A 186 -9.76 -19.37 -4.82
CA ASN A 186 -10.03 -19.62 -3.40
C ASN A 186 -8.79 -20.14 -2.63
N ARG A 187 -7.60 -19.64 -3.01
CA ARG A 187 -6.31 -20.01 -2.44
C ARG A 187 -5.42 -18.78 -2.24
N PRO A 188 -5.57 -18.06 -1.11
CA PRO A 188 -6.33 -18.42 0.08
C PRO A 188 -7.82 -18.03 -0.02
N PRO A 189 -8.70 -18.59 0.84
CA PRO A 189 -10.07 -18.10 0.96
C PRO A 189 -10.10 -16.62 1.31
N LEU A 190 -11.08 -15.88 0.76
CA LEU A 190 -11.21 -14.44 1.01
C LEU A 190 -11.32 -14.13 2.50
N GLU A 191 -12.02 -14.98 3.27
CA GLU A 191 -12.17 -14.83 4.71
C GLU A 191 -10.82 -14.83 5.45
N ILE A 192 -9.85 -15.62 4.98
CA ILE A 192 -8.49 -15.65 5.56
C ILE A 192 -7.77 -14.32 5.29
N LEU A 193 -7.92 -13.76 4.09
CA LEU A 193 -7.33 -12.46 3.77
C LEU A 193 -7.97 -11.33 4.57
N GLU A 194 -9.29 -11.37 4.77
CA GLU A 194 -10.00 -10.42 5.63
C GLU A 194 -9.54 -10.53 7.09
N ASP A 195 -9.33 -11.74 7.60
CA ASP A 195 -8.84 -11.95 8.97
C ASP A 195 -7.40 -11.45 9.14
N ILE A 196 -6.51 -11.73 8.17
CA ILE A 196 -5.16 -11.15 8.13
C ILE A 196 -5.24 -9.62 8.16
N TYR A 197 -6.08 -9.02 7.32
CA TYR A 197 -6.20 -7.57 7.25
C TYR A 197 -6.74 -6.95 8.54
N LYS A 198 -7.76 -7.55 9.16
CA LYS A 198 -8.31 -7.10 10.44
C LYS A 198 -7.25 -7.16 11.55
N GLU A 199 -6.50 -8.26 11.64
CA GLU A 199 -5.44 -8.42 12.64
C GLU A 199 -4.28 -7.44 12.40
N PHE A 200 -3.89 -7.25 11.14
CA PHE A 200 -2.88 -6.27 10.75
C PHE A 200 -3.26 -4.86 11.22
N LEU A 201 -4.47 -4.40 10.91
CA LEU A 201 -4.93 -3.08 11.33
C LEU A 201 -5.02 -2.94 12.86
N GLN A 202 -5.50 -3.98 13.55
CA GLN A 202 -5.57 -3.97 15.01
C GLN A 202 -4.17 -3.82 15.63
N GLU A 203 -3.17 -4.57 15.17
CA GLU A 203 -1.84 -4.48 15.77
C GLU A 203 -1.05 -3.23 15.32
N VAL A 204 -1.28 -2.74 14.09
CA VAL A 204 -0.56 -1.58 13.52
C VAL A 204 -1.16 -0.25 13.96
N HIS A 205 -2.44 -0.17 14.30
CA HIS A 205 -3.09 1.09 14.72
C HIS A 205 -3.51 1.14 16.20
N ASN A 206 -3.18 0.11 17.00
CA ASN A 206 -3.32 0.14 18.46
C ASN A 206 -2.29 1.04 19.15
#